data_AF-B9NX98-F1
#
_entry.id   AF-B9NX98-F1
#
_cell.length_a   1.000
_cell.length_b   1.000
_cell.length_c   1.000
_cell.angle_alpha   90.00
_cell.angle_beta   90.00
_cell.angle_gamma   90.00
#
_symmetry.space_group_name_H-M   'P 1'
#
loop_
_entity.id
_entity.type
_entity.pdbx_description
1 polymer ?
#
loop_
_entity_poly.entity_id
_entity_poly.type
_entity_poly.pdbx_seq_one_letter_code
_entity_poly.pdbx_strand_id
1 'polypeptide(L)' 'MQRRGEIKAPNDDAEALDMPDGFWDDADIVERQPKQSVHLRVDADVLEYFKSGGKGHLTRMNAVLRTYYEAQRNRG' A
#
# COMPACT_ATOMS: atom_id res chain seq x y z
N MET A 1 -5.17 -3.38 -8.75
CA MET A 1 -6.31 -2.84 -8.00
C MET A 1 -7.52 -3.65 -8.45
N GLN A 2 -8.06 -4.54 -7.61
CA GLN A 2 -9.42 -5.04 -7.86
C GLN A 2 -10.34 -3.88 -7.49
N ARG A 3 -11.17 -3.44 -8.46
CA ARG A 3 -11.82 -2.13 -8.44
C ARG A 3 -13.19 -2.15 -7.72
N ARG A 4 -13.48 -3.20 -6.96
CA ARG A 4 -14.78 -3.40 -6.32
C ARG A 4 -14.52 -4.17 -5.02
N GLY A 5 -15.03 -3.68 -3.89
CA GLY A 5 -14.92 -4.30 -2.57
C GLY A 5 -15.70 -5.61 -2.48
N GLU A 6 -15.51 -6.51 -3.43
CA GLU A 6 -16.09 -7.85 -3.43
C GLU A 6 -15.36 -8.66 -2.36
N ILE A 7 -15.98 -8.71 -1.19
CA ILE A 7 -15.59 -9.60 -0.10
C ILE A 7 -15.93 -11.02 -0.55
N LYS A 8 -14.91 -11.86 -0.69
CA LYS A 8 -15.12 -13.30 -0.86
C LYS A 8 -15.60 -13.85 0.49
N ALA A 9 -16.74 -14.53 0.50
CA ALA A 9 -17.20 -15.21 1.71
C ALA A 9 -16.12 -16.20 2.19
N PRO A 10 -15.94 -16.34 3.51
CA PRO A 10 -15.17 -17.44 4.08
C PRO A 10 -15.68 -18.79 3.53
N ASN A 11 -14.83 -19.81 3.49
CA ASN A 11 -15.28 -21.16 3.17
C ASN A 11 -16.21 -21.69 4.29
N ASP A 12 -17.06 -22.66 3.98
CA ASP A 12 -18.05 -23.22 4.91
C ASP A 12 -17.42 -23.86 6.18
N ASP A 13 -16.14 -24.22 6.12
CA ASP A 13 -15.35 -24.80 7.21
C ASP A 13 -14.55 -23.77 8.03
N ALA A 14 -14.71 -22.48 7.76
CA ALA A 14 -14.00 -21.43 8.47
C ALA A 14 -14.50 -21.29 9.91
N GLU A 15 -13.58 -21.28 10.88
CA GLU A 15 -13.90 -20.95 12.27
C GLU A 15 -14.39 -19.51 12.40
N ALA A 16 -15.53 -19.33 13.05
CA ALA A 16 -16.03 -18.01 13.42
C ALA A 16 -15.24 -17.50 14.62
N LEU A 17 -14.37 -16.52 14.38
CA LEU A 17 -13.67 -15.79 15.44
C LEU A 17 -14.52 -14.59 15.86
N ASP A 18 -14.83 -14.50 17.14
CA ASP A 18 -15.47 -13.32 17.70
C ASP A 18 -14.42 -12.23 17.95
N MET A 19 -14.80 -10.97 17.73
CA MET A 19 -13.90 -9.84 17.94
C MET A 19 -13.99 -9.40 19.42
N PRO A 20 -12.88 -9.33 20.16
CA PRO A 20 -12.92 -8.92 21.56
C PRO A 20 -13.46 -7.48 21.71
N ASP A 21 -14.12 -7.24 22.83
CA ASP A 21 -14.58 -5.90 23.20
C ASP A 21 -13.40 -4.92 23.22
N GLY A 22 -13.60 -3.73 22.64
CA GLY A 22 -12.59 -2.67 22.58
C GLY A 22 -11.50 -2.84 21.51
N PHE A 23 -11.60 -3.85 20.62
CA PHE A 23 -10.61 -4.07 19.54
C PHE A 23 -10.30 -2.82 18.69
N TRP A 24 -11.25 -1.91 18.53
CA TRP A 24 -11.10 -0.69 17.73
C TRP A 24 -10.82 0.58 18.54
N ASP A 25 -10.69 0.50 19.87
CA ASP A 25 -10.61 1.69 20.74
C ASP A 25 -9.38 2.56 20.44
N ASP A 26 -8.26 1.93 20.05
CA ASP A 26 -6.99 2.59 19.71
C ASP A 26 -6.72 2.66 18.19
N ALA A 27 -7.74 2.43 17.36
CA ALA A 27 -7.54 2.38 15.92
C ALA A 27 -7.38 3.77 15.30
N ASP A 28 -6.21 4.04 14.72
CA ASP A 28 -5.98 5.25 13.95
C ASP A 28 -6.69 5.22 12.59
N ILE A 29 -7.58 6.19 12.34
CA ILE A 29 -8.16 6.41 11.02
C ILE A 29 -7.08 7.03 10.11
N VAL A 30 -6.50 6.21 9.23
CA VAL A 30 -5.49 6.69 8.28
C VAL A 30 -6.16 7.11 6.97
N GLU A 31 -6.29 8.42 6.74
CA GLU A 31 -6.69 8.93 5.43
C GLU A 31 -5.60 8.65 4.39
N ARG A 32 -5.91 7.76 3.43
CA ARG A 32 -5.04 7.54 2.27
C ARG A 32 -5.24 8.68 1.28
N GLN A 33 -4.33 9.65 1.32
CA GLN A 33 -4.26 10.68 0.28
C GLN A 33 -4.15 10.01 -1.11
N PRO A 34 -5.00 10.39 -2.08
CA PRO A 34 -4.96 9.79 -3.41
C PRO A 34 -3.63 10.10 -4.08
N LYS A 35 -3.09 9.11 -4.80
CA LYS A 35 -1.87 9.31 -5.58
C LYS A 35 -2.19 10.24 -6.74
N GLN A 36 -1.37 11.28 -6.94
CA GLN A 36 -1.46 12.11 -8.13
C GLN A 36 -0.81 11.38 -9.32
N SER A 37 -1.49 11.37 -10.47
CA SER A 37 -0.93 10.85 -11.71
C SER A 37 -0.04 11.92 -12.32
N VAL A 38 1.24 11.61 -12.50
CA VAL A 38 2.24 12.52 -13.05
C VAL A 38 3.02 11.83 -14.18
N HIS A 39 3.50 12.61 -15.14
CA HIS A 39 4.48 12.14 -16.12
C HIS A 39 5.89 12.30 -15.52
N LEU A 40 6.54 11.17 -15.21
CA LEU A 40 7.89 11.14 -14.67
C LEU A 40 8.81 10.34 -15.61
N ARG A 41 10.00 10.88 -15.90
CA ARG A 41 11.07 10.13 -16.55
C ARG A 41 11.95 9.50 -15.48
N VAL A 42 12.30 8.24 -15.68
CA VAL A 42 13.22 7.47 -14.83
C VAL A 42 14.17 6.70 -15.74
N ASP A 43 15.34 6.37 -15.22
CA ASP A 43 16.29 5.52 -15.94
C ASP A 43 15.69 4.14 -16.21
N ALA A 44 16.08 3.55 -17.33
CA ALA A 44 15.50 2.30 -17.82
C ALA A 44 15.77 1.13 -16.86
N ASP A 45 16.99 1.04 -16.32
CA ASP A 45 17.41 0.03 -15.36
C ASP A 45 16.64 0.09 -14.04
N VAL A 46 16.35 1.31 -13.54
CA VAL A 46 15.52 1.53 -12.36
C VAL A 46 14.11 0.97 -12.59
N LEU A 47 13.51 1.27 -13.75
CA LEU A 47 12.19 0.76 -14.07
C LEU A 47 12.17 -0.77 -14.18
N GLU A 48 13.17 -1.36 -14.84
CA GLU A 48 13.28 -2.81 -14.98
C GLU A 48 13.51 -3.51 -13.63
N TYR A 49 14.32 -2.93 -12.74
CA TYR A 49 14.49 -3.43 -11.37
C TYR A 49 13.13 -3.56 -10.66
N PHE A 50 12.32 -2.50 -10.65
CA PHE A 50 11.02 -2.57 -9.96
C PHE A 50 10.03 -3.52 -10.65
N LYS A 51 10.01 -3.56 -11.98
CA LYS A 51 9.18 -4.47 -12.77
C LYS A 51 9.49 -5.94 -12.52
N SER A 52 10.76 -6.29 -12.29
CA SER A 52 11.18 -7.67 -12.01
C SER A 52 10.43 -8.31 -10.82
N GLY A 53 10.02 -7.49 -9.83
CA GLY A 53 9.19 -7.92 -8.70
C GLY A 53 7.69 -8.05 -9.01
N GLY A 54 7.29 -8.00 -10.27
CA GLY A 54 5.92 -8.23 -10.73
C GLY A 54 4.90 -7.14 -10.36
N LYS A 55 3.64 -7.56 -10.18
CA LYS A 55 2.49 -6.68 -9.89
C LYS A 55 2.79 -5.80 -8.67
N GLY A 56 2.45 -4.52 -8.76
CA GLY A 56 2.71 -3.56 -7.69
C GLY A 56 4.08 -2.86 -7.76
N HIS A 57 4.84 -3.03 -8.85
CA HIS A 57 6.12 -2.34 -9.04
C HIS A 57 6.03 -0.82 -8.83
N LEU A 58 5.00 -0.15 -9.36
CA LEU A 58 4.78 1.29 -9.11
C LEU A 58 4.49 1.61 -7.64
N THR A 59 3.87 0.70 -6.90
CA THR A 59 3.60 0.89 -5.46
C THR A 59 4.89 0.79 -4.66
N ARG A 60 5.75 -0.20 -4.96
CA ARG A 60 7.08 -0.33 -4.34
C ARG A 60 7.97 0.87 -4.68
N MET A 61 7.99 1.29 -5.95
CA MET A 61 8.75 2.46 -6.39
C MET A 61 8.30 3.73 -5.66
N ASN A 62 6.98 3.95 -5.52
CA ASN A 62 6.45 5.07 -4.75
C ASN A 62 6.83 4.99 -3.26
N ALA A 63 6.80 3.80 -2.64
CA ALA A 63 7.23 3.62 -1.25
C ALA A 63 8.69 4.02 -1.04
N VAL A 64 9.60 3.67 -1.97
CA VAL A 64 11.01 4.10 -1.90
C VAL A 64 11.14 5.62 -1.99
N LEU A 65 10.46 6.26 -2.95
CA LEU A 65 10.45 7.72 -3.07
C LEU A 65 9.91 8.39 -1.80
N ARG A 66 8.90 7.77 -1.18
CA ARG A 66 8.33 8.24 0.08
C ARG A 66 9.33 8.20 1.23
N THR A 67 9.92 7.03 1.48
CA THR A 67 10.91 6.86 2.54
C THR A 67 12.08 7.83 2.35
N TYR A 68 12.52 8.05 1.11
CA TYR A 68 13.59 9.01 0.82
C TYR A 68 13.23 10.44 1.24
N TYR A 69 12.06 10.97 0.83
CA TYR A 69 11.72 12.35 1.19
C TYR A 69 11.40 12.51 2.68
N GLU A 70 10.80 11.50 3.32
CA GLU A 70 10.52 11.53 4.77
C GLU A 70 11.83 11.57 5.56
N ALA A 71 12.81 10.75 5.17
CA ALA A 71 14.16 10.78 5.77
C ALA A 71 14.86 12.13 5.53
N GLN A 72 14.68 12.76 4.37
CA GLN A 72 15.22 14.08 4.08
C GLN A 72 14.54 15.17 4.94
N ARG A 73 13.21 15.11 5.07
CA ARG A 73 12.41 16.08 5.84
C ARG A 73 12.73 16.05 7.32
N ASN A 74 12.97 14.87 7.89
CA ASN A 74 13.26 14.71 9.31
C ASN A 74 14.70 15.10 9.70
N ARG A 75 15.58 15.37 8.72
CA ARG A 75 16.96 15.82 8.96
C ARG A 75 17.12 17.34 9.03
N GLY A 76 16.11 18.10 8.63
CA GLY A 76 16.06 19.56 8.73
C GLY A 76 15.09 20.00 9.81
#